data_AF-A0A7J4LPX7-F1
#
_entry.id   AF-A0A7J4LPX7-F1
#
_cell.length_a   1.000
_cell.length_b   1.000
_cell.length_c   1.000
_cell.angle_alpha   90.00
_cell.angle_beta   90.00
_cell.angle_gamma   90.00
#
_symmetry.space_group_name_H-M   'P 1'
#
loop_
_entity.id
_entity.type
_entity.pdbx_description
1 polymer ?
#
loop_
_entity_poly.entity_id
_entity_poly.type
_entity_poly.pdbx_seq_one_letter_code
_entity_poly.pdbx_strand_id
1 'polypeptide(L)'
;MQRKDYDDGEEVACKVRADFEARKIDEVELKLLYQQYNPLEDIDIFMQRAGEMFPNLNCGLTTVYLKKLFPNGKLINGRYKNNNHTFLLLDESIVVDITSDQYDGPKVYVGPLQKPWSLK
;
A
#
# COMPACT_ATOMS: atom_id res chain seq x y z
N MET A 1 -17.30 -9.38 12.58
CA MET A 1 -16.54 -8.10 12.57
C MET A 1 -17.55 -6.96 12.49
N GLN A 2 -17.52 -6.04 13.43
CA GLN A 2 -18.51 -4.94 13.52
C GLN A 2 -17.94 -3.67 12.85
N ARG A 3 -18.82 -2.75 12.40
CA ARG A 3 -18.45 -1.50 11.70
C ARG A 3 -17.34 -0.67 12.35
N LYS A 4 -17.17 -0.75 13.68
CA LYS A 4 -16.14 -0.02 14.42
C LYS A 4 -14.71 -0.36 13.99
N ASP A 5 -14.45 -1.60 13.56
CA ASP A 5 -13.10 -2.02 13.18
C ASP A 5 -12.66 -1.40 11.83
N TYR A 6 -13.59 -0.85 11.04
CA TYR A 6 -13.32 -0.18 9.76
C TYR A 6 -13.01 1.31 9.91
N ASP A 7 -13.66 1.98 10.86
CA ASP A 7 -13.44 3.42 11.11
C ASP A 7 -11.97 3.67 11.54
N ASP A 8 -11.41 2.77 12.36
CA ASP A 8 -9.99 2.80 12.74
C ASP A 8 -9.06 2.55 11.53
N GLY A 9 -9.50 1.75 10.55
CA GLY A 9 -8.72 1.39 9.36
C GLY A 9 -8.51 2.58 8.41
N GLU A 10 -9.54 3.40 8.21
CA GLU A 10 -9.44 4.61 7.40
C GLU A 10 -8.56 5.68 8.06
N GLU A 11 -8.65 5.86 9.39
CA GLU A 11 -7.77 6.78 10.13
C GLU A 11 -6.30 6.35 10.00
N VAL A 12 -6.01 5.07 10.21
CA VAL A 12 -4.66 4.53 10.05
C VAL A 12 -4.16 4.71 8.61
N ALA A 13 -4.97 4.41 7.60
CA ALA A 13 -4.57 4.57 6.20
C ALA A 13 -4.29 6.05 5.84
N CYS A 14 -5.13 6.98 6.32
CA CYS A 14 -4.92 8.41 6.17
C CYS A 14 -3.63 8.89 6.83
N LYS A 15 -3.37 8.45 8.07
CA LYS A 15 -2.14 8.78 8.79
C LYS A 15 -0.91 8.27 8.05
N VAL A 16 -0.93 7.02 7.61
CA VAL A 16 0.18 6.40 6.86
C VAL A 16 0.44 7.17 5.56
N ARG A 17 -0.62 7.53 4.83
CA ARG A 17 -0.50 8.36 3.63
C ARG A 17 0.21 9.68 3.95
N ALA A 18 -0.22 10.38 5.00
CA ALA A 18 0.39 11.64 5.42
C ALA A 18 1.86 11.46 5.85
N ASP A 19 2.20 10.37 6.55
CA ASP A 19 3.57 10.09 6.98
C ASP A 19 4.49 9.79 5.80
N PHE A 20 4.00 9.09 4.78
CA PHE A 20 4.71 8.90 3.51
C PHE A 20 4.91 10.23 2.75
N GLU A 21 3.86 11.03 2.58
CA GLU A 21 3.94 12.34 1.91
C GLU A 21 4.91 13.30 2.63
N ALA A 22 4.96 13.24 3.97
CA ALA A 22 5.85 14.03 4.80
C ALA A 22 7.26 13.40 4.97
N ARG A 23 7.56 12.27 4.33
CA ARG A 23 8.84 11.52 4.46
C ARG A 23 9.23 11.21 5.91
N LYS A 24 8.24 10.90 6.75
CA LYS A 24 8.44 10.54 8.17
C LYS A 24 8.76 9.06 8.39
N ILE A 25 8.50 8.23 7.39
CA ILE A 25 8.80 6.80 7.48
C ILE A 25 10.29 6.59 7.19
N ASP A 26 10.94 5.85 8.08
CA ASP A 26 12.35 5.54 7.97
C ASP A 26 12.64 4.67 6.75
N GLU A 27 13.65 5.05 5.97
CA GLU A 27 14.00 4.35 4.73
C GLU A 27 14.59 2.97 5.01
N VAL A 28 15.37 2.83 6.09
CA VAL A 28 15.97 1.55 6.49
C VAL A 28 14.87 0.56 6.89
N GLU A 29 13.88 1.02 7.66
CA GLU A 29 12.69 0.24 7.96
C GLU A 29 11.95 -0.22 6.70
N LEU A 30 11.70 0.69 5.75
CA LEU A 30 11.02 0.34 4.49
C LEU A 30 11.79 -0.70 3.67
N LYS A 31 13.12 -0.57 3.59
CA LYS A 31 13.99 -1.56 2.93
C LYS A 31 13.82 -2.95 3.54
N LEU A 32 13.91 -3.03 4.86
CA LEU A 32 13.79 -4.30 5.59
C LEU A 32 12.41 -4.92 5.40
N LEU A 33 11.35 -4.13 5.50
CA LEU A 33 9.98 -4.59 5.27
C LEU A 33 9.80 -5.10 3.84
N TYR A 34 10.29 -4.37 2.84
CA TYR A 34 10.12 -4.78 1.45
C TYR A 34 10.88 -6.07 1.13
N GLN A 35 12.11 -6.22 1.63
CA GLN A 35 12.94 -7.42 1.44
C GLN A 35 12.32 -8.69 2.05
N GLN A 36 11.53 -8.57 3.12
CA GLN A 36 10.83 -9.71 3.72
C GLN A 36 9.81 -10.35 2.74
N TYR A 37 9.21 -9.56 1.86
CA TYR A 37 8.19 -10.03 0.92
C TYR A 37 8.72 -10.18 -0.50
N ASN A 38 9.75 -9.42 -0.86
CA ASN A 38 10.36 -9.42 -2.18
C ASN A 38 11.89 -9.45 -2.02
N PRO A 39 12.52 -10.64 -1.96
CA PRO A 39 13.97 -10.74 -1.90
C PRO A 39 14.56 -10.17 -3.20
N LEU A 40 15.20 -9.02 -3.10
CA LEU A 40 15.91 -8.34 -4.18
C LEU A 40 17.41 -8.36 -3.89
N GLU A 41 18.21 -8.60 -4.93
CA GLU A 41 19.67 -8.62 -4.86
C GLU A 41 20.22 -7.21 -4.55
N ASP A 42 19.69 -6.16 -5.19
CA ASP A 42 20.08 -4.76 -4.99
C ASP A 42 18.91 -3.88 -4.52
N ILE A 43 18.54 -4.01 -3.25
CA ILE A 43 17.45 -3.21 -2.66
C ILE A 43 17.73 -1.70 -2.69
N ASP A 44 18.98 -1.27 -2.56
CA ASP A 44 19.34 0.15 -2.55
C ASP A 44 19.09 0.81 -3.89
N ILE A 45 19.42 0.13 -4.99
CA ILE A 45 19.12 0.60 -6.36
C ILE A 45 17.62 0.67 -6.58
N PHE A 46 16.88 -0.33 -6.09
CA PHE A 46 15.42 -0.31 -6.16
C PHE A 46 14.83 0.88 -5.40
N MET A 47 15.29 1.18 -4.18
CA MET A 47 14.79 2.29 -3.38
C MET A 47 15.08 3.64 -4.02
N GLN A 48 16.29 3.83 -4.57
CA GLN A 48 16.63 5.04 -5.30
C GLN A 48 15.69 5.24 -6.50
N ARG A 49 15.54 4.22 -7.34
CA ARG A 49 14.65 4.26 -8.51
C ARG A 49 13.18 4.45 -8.11
N ALA A 50 12.74 3.81 -7.03
CA ALA A 50 11.37 3.96 -6.53
C ALA A 50 11.09 5.41 -6.10
N GLY A 51 12.05 6.07 -5.44
CA GLY A 51 11.96 7.48 -5.08
C GLY A 51 11.93 8.42 -6.28
N GLU A 52 12.68 8.11 -7.34
CA GLU A 52 12.72 8.90 -8.59
C GLU A 52 11.45 8.68 -9.45
N MET A 53 10.98 7.44 -9.58
CA MET A 53 9.89 7.06 -10.47
C MET A 53 8.50 7.30 -9.88
N PHE A 54 8.37 7.31 -8.56
CA PHE A 54 7.09 7.43 -7.88
C PHE A 54 7.08 8.62 -6.91
N PRO A 55 7.10 9.87 -7.43
CA PRO A 55 7.01 11.06 -6.59
C PRO A 55 5.71 11.10 -5.76
N ASN A 56 4.67 10.39 -6.22
CA ASN A 56 3.37 10.24 -5.56
C ASN A 56 3.24 8.93 -4.75
N LEU A 57 4.37 8.38 -4.27
CA LEU A 57 4.50 7.12 -3.50
C LEU A 57 4.47 5.86 -4.36
N ASN A 58 5.20 4.81 -3.95
CA ASN A 58 5.29 3.51 -4.63
C ASN A 58 4.32 2.49 -4.03
N CYS A 59 3.43 1.89 -4.83
CA CYS A 59 2.38 0.99 -4.36
C CYS A 59 2.90 -0.29 -3.68
N GLY A 60 4.09 -0.79 -4.05
CA GLY A 60 4.73 -1.90 -3.36
C GLY A 60 5.20 -1.52 -1.96
N LEU A 61 5.95 -0.42 -1.84
CA LEU A 61 6.50 0.08 -0.57
C LEU A 61 5.41 0.49 0.42
N THR A 62 4.38 1.19 -0.05
CA THR A 62 3.26 1.60 0.80
C THR A 62 2.48 0.39 1.31
N THR A 63 2.26 -0.62 0.47
CA THR A 63 1.49 -1.79 0.86
C THR A 63 2.23 -2.68 1.86
N VAL A 64 3.56 -2.85 1.72
CA VAL A 64 4.33 -3.61 2.73
C VAL A 64 4.34 -2.90 4.09
N TYR A 65 4.32 -1.56 4.10
CA TYR A 65 4.19 -0.81 5.35
C TYR A 65 2.79 -0.97 5.96
N LEU A 66 1.73 -0.90 5.16
CA LEU A 66 0.36 -1.18 5.61
C LEU A 66 0.25 -2.61 6.17
N LYS A 67 0.89 -3.60 5.54
CA LYS A 67 0.94 -4.99 6.02
C LYS A 67 1.55 -5.11 7.43
N LYS A 68 2.54 -4.28 7.79
CA LYS A 68 3.07 -4.22 9.17
C LYS A 68 1.99 -3.78 10.17
N LEU A 69 1.18 -2.79 9.80
CA LEU A 69 0.13 -2.22 10.66
C LEU A 69 -1.13 -3.08 10.72
N PHE A 70 -1.38 -3.86 9.67
CA PHE A 70 -2.46 -4.83 9.59
C PHE A 70 -1.89 -6.24 9.38
N PRO A 71 -1.40 -6.91 10.43
CA PRO A 71 -0.67 -8.19 10.31
C PRO A 71 -1.48 -9.31 9.64
N ASN A 72 -2.81 -9.25 9.68
CA ASN A 72 -3.69 -10.23 9.03
C ASN A 72 -4.00 -9.90 7.56
N GLY A 73 -3.65 -8.71 7.09
CA GLY A 73 -3.87 -8.30 5.71
C GLY A 73 -3.05 -9.11 4.70
N LYS A 74 -3.56 -9.30 3.50
CA LYS A 74 -2.85 -10.01 2.42
C LYS A 74 -2.31 -9.00 1.41
N LEU A 75 -1.04 -9.14 1.01
CA LEU A 75 -0.47 -8.37 -0.09
C LEU A 75 -1.03 -8.93 -1.40
N ILE A 76 -1.74 -8.09 -2.17
CA ILE A 76 -2.34 -8.48 -3.44
C ILE A 76 -1.63 -7.78 -4.59
N ASN A 77 -1.11 -8.55 -5.53
CA ASN A 77 -0.60 -8.07 -6.82
C ASN A 77 -1.71 -8.14 -7.87
N GLY A 78 -2.66 -7.22 -7.78
CA GLY A 78 -3.88 -7.18 -8.56
C GLY A 78 -3.85 -6.15 -9.68
N ARG A 79 -5.00 -5.50 -9.91
CA ARG A 79 -5.14 -4.38 -10.83
C ARG A 79 -5.94 -3.23 -10.24
N TYR A 80 -5.63 -2.03 -10.70
CA TYR A 80 -6.45 -0.82 -10.57
C TYR A 80 -6.62 -0.18 -11.95
N LYS A 81 -7.87 0.02 -12.41
CA LYS A 81 -8.19 0.57 -13.76
C LYS A 81 -7.36 -0.08 -14.89
N ASN A 82 -7.24 -1.41 -14.87
CA ASN A 82 -6.45 -2.23 -15.81
C ASN A 82 -4.92 -2.12 -15.70
N ASN A 83 -4.37 -1.27 -14.84
CA ASN A 83 -2.94 -1.23 -14.56
C ASN A 83 -2.56 -2.24 -13.47
N ASN A 84 -1.36 -2.81 -13.54
CA ASN A 84 -0.83 -3.63 -12.44
C ASN A 84 -0.73 -2.75 -11.19
N HIS A 85 -1.29 -3.23 -10.08
CA HIS A 85 -1.31 -2.46 -8.84
C HIS A 85 -1.21 -3.38 -7.63
N THR A 86 -0.46 -2.93 -6.62
CA THR A 86 -0.33 -3.67 -5.36
C THR A 86 -1.14 -2.95 -4.28
N PHE A 87 -1.99 -3.70 -3.58
CA PHE A 87 -2.83 -3.18 -2.50
C PHE A 87 -3.00 -4.23 -1.40
N LEU A 88 -3.44 -3.81 -0.22
CA LEU A 88 -3.64 -4.69 0.91
C LEU A 88 -5.10 -5.16 0.96
N LEU A 89 -5.33 -6.44 1.24
CA LEU A 89 -6.67 -7.02 1.39
C LEU A 89 -6.88 -7.56 2.80
N LEU A 90 -7.80 -6.95 3.54
CA LEU A 90 -8.26 -7.41 4.85
C LEU A 90 -9.51 -8.27 4.70
N ASP A 91 -9.61 -9.33 5.50
CA ASP A 91 -10.78 -10.23 5.58
C ASP A 91 -11.33 -10.65 4.22
N GLU A 92 -10.40 -10.87 3.28
CA GLU A 92 -10.65 -11.34 1.91
C GLU A 92 -11.54 -10.43 1.03
N SER A 93 -11.96 -9.27 1.54
CA SER A 93 -13.00 -8.46 0.91
C SER A 93 -12.81 -6.96 1.07
N ILE A 94 -11.83 -6.49 1.84
CA ILE A 94 -11.66 -5.07 2.15
C ILE A 94 -10.29 -4.62 1.65
N VAL A 95 -10.27 -3.72 0.68
CA VAL A 95 -9.06 -3.12 0.14
C VAL A 95 -8.64 -1.96 1.01
N VAL A 96 -7.35 -1.90 1.33
CA VAL A 96 -6.66 -0.71 1.84
C VAL A 96 -5.62 -0.32 0.80
N ASP A 97 -5.82 0.84 0.18
CA ASP A 97 -4.96 1.37 -0.88
C ASP A 97 -4.74 2.86 -0.69
N ILE A 98 -3.48 3.26 -0.58
CA ILE A 98 -3.07 4.65 -0.40
C ILE A 98 -2.30 5.20 -1.60
N THR A 99 -2.44 4.57 -2.77
CA THR A 99 -1.68 4.88 -3.98
C THR A 99 -2.52 4.80 -5.26
N SER A 100 -3.83 4.63 -5.16
CA SER A 100 -4.69 4.54 -6.34
C SER A 100 -4.76 5.86 -7.13
N ASP A 101 -4.36 6.98 -6.52
CA ASP A 101 -4.17 8.28 -7.15
C ASP A 101 -3.08 8.29 -8.24
N GLN A 102 -2.18 7.29 -8.27
CA GLN A 102 -1.27 7.05 -9.40
C GLN A 102 -1.97 6.84 -10.74
N TYR A 103 -3.26 6.49 -10.70
CA TYR A 103 -4.11 6.21 -11.87
C TYR A 103 -5.44 6.97 -11.78
N ASP A 104 -5.42 8.21 -11.28
CA ASP A 104 -6.60 9.07 -11.10
C ASP A 104 -7.66 8.48 -10.15
N GLY A 105 -7.23 7.73 -9.14
CA GLY A 105 -8.06 7.23 -8.04
C GLY A 105 -8.06 8.12 -6.81
N PRO A 106 -8.76 7.71 -5.73
CA PRO A 106 -8.64 8.39 -4.44
C PRO A 106 -7.23 8.23 -3.86
N LYS A 107 -6.76 9.23 -3.10
CA LYS A 107 -5.49 9.17 -2.38
C LYS A 107 -5.46 8.05 -1.34
N VAL A 108 -6.61 7.78 -0.73
CA VAL A 108 -6.82 6.75 0.29
C VAL A 108 -8.15 6.08 -0.01
N TYR A 109 -8.16 4.75 -0.04
CA TYR A 109 -9.35 3.93 -0.14
C TYR A 109 -9.28 2.85 0.93
N VAL A 110 -10.30 2.81 1.78
CA VAL A 110 -10.57 1.71 2.70
C VAL A 110 -12.01 1.29 2.47
N GLY A 111 -12.22 0.12 1.87
CA GLY A 111 -13.56 -0.27 1.46
C GLY A 111 -13.62 -1.61 0.75
N PRO A 112 -14.82 -2.05 0.32
CA PRO A 112 -15.00 -3.35 -0.30
C PRO A 112 -14.16 -3.50 -1.58
N LEU A 113 -13.70 -4.72 -1.84
CA LEU A 113 -13.05 -5.11 -3.08
C LEU A 113 -14.09 -5.10 -4.20
N GLN A 114 -14.02 -4.06 -5.02
CA GLN A 114 -14.90 -3.85 -6.16
C GLN A 114 -14.14 -3.11 -7.26
N LYS A 115 -14.67 -3.14 -8.49
CA LYS A 115 -14.11 -2.33 -9.58
C LYS A 115 -13.97 -0.87 -9.14
N PRO A 116 -12.86 -0.19 -9.46
CA PRO A 116 -11.80 -0.60 -10.39
C PRO A 116 -10.69 -1.52 -9.84
N TRP A 117 -10.74 -1.94 -8.57
CA TRP A 117 -9.82 -2.93 -8.00
C TRP A 117 -10.21 -4.35 -8.41
N SER A 118 -9.22 -5.19 -8.70
CA SER A 118 -9.43 -6.62 -8.94
C SER A 118 -8.21 -7.45 -8.57
N LEU A 119 -8.42 -8.74 -8.28
CA LEU A 119 -7.35 -9.68 -7.85
C LEU A 119 -6.45 -10.19 -8.98
N LYS A 120 -6.67 -9.70 -10.21
CA LYS A 120 -6.12 -10.20 -11.48
C LYS A 120 -6.83 -11.44 -12.04
#